data_AF-K6WFR4-F1
#
_entry.id   AF-K6WFR4-F1
#
_cell.length_a   1.000
_cell.length_b   1.000
_cell.length_c   1.000
_cell.angle_alpha   90.00
_cell.angle_beta   90.00
_cell.angle_gamma   90.00
#
_symmetry.space_group_name_H-M   'P 1'
#
loop_
_entity.id
_entity.type
_entity.pdbx_description
1 polymer ?
#
loop_
_entity_poly.entity_id
_entity_poly.type
_entity_poly.pdbx_seq_one_letter_code
_entity_poly.pdbx_strand_id
1 'polypeptide(L)'
;MKKVGAATARVAADDPWAAFRVQALTSVFTGRELADFAGVSPSQPSRWASGHERPGPSAAAALIDLEHIVARTRLIWGPDAARVWVTSPNVYLGGALPIDVLRMDGPSRVLEALDGEMWGGAA
;
A
#
# COMPACT_ATOMS: atom_id res chain seq x y z
N MET A 1 -40.14 -27.98 -1.11
CA MET A 1 -38.68 -28.22 -1.09
C MET A 1 -38.00 -26.85 -1.02
N LYS A 2 -37.17 -26.62 0.00
CA LYS A 2 -36.58 -25.30 0.33
C LYS A 2 -35.62 -24.84 -0.76
N LYS A 3 -35.74 -23.58 -1.22
CA LYS A 3 -34.68 -22.89 -1.96
C LYS A 3 -33.48 -22.76 -1.02
N VAL A 4 -32.38 -23.39 -1.38
CA VAL A 4 -31.08 -23.15 -0.74
C VAL A 4 -30.73 -21.71 -1.07
N GLY A 5 -30.75 -20.84 -0.06
CA GLY A 5 -30.29 -19.46 -0.21
C GLY A 5 -28.87 -19.50 -0.74
N ALA A 6 -28.62 -18.81 -1.84
CA ALA A 6 -27.26 -18.55 -2.30
C ALA A 6 -26.50 -18.03 -1.08
N ALA A 7 -25.50 -18.77 -0.63
CA ALA A 7 -24.59 -18.29 0.38
C ALA A 7 -24.10 -16.94 -0.15
N THR A 8 -24.49 -15.85 0.50
CA THR A 8 -23.92 -14.54 0.25
C THR A 8 -22.44 -14.76 0.42
N ALA A 9 -21.71 -14.90 -0.70
CA ALA A 9 -20.26 -14.96 -0.69
C ALA A 9 -19.87 -13.81 0.22
N ARG A 10 -19.14 -14.09 1.31
CA ARG A 10 -18.67 -13.02 2.19
C ARG A 10 -18.02 -12.00 1.27
N VAL A 11 -18.73 -10.91 1.01
CA VAL A 11 -18.22 -9.81 0.23
C VAL A 11 -17.04 -9.39 1.08
N ALA A 12 -15.83 -9.69 0.61
CA ALA A 12 -14.62 -9.20 1.26
C ALA A 12 -14.88 -7.73 1.53
N ALA A 13 -14.77 -7.34 2.81
CA ALA A 13 -15.35 -6.10 3.35
C ALA A 13 -15.28 -4.99 2.31
N ASP A 14 -16.44 -4.53 1.84
CA ASP A 14 -16.55 -3.42 0.90
C ASP A 14 -15.80 -2.24 1.52
N ASP A 15 -14.54 -2.03 1.15
CA ASP A 15 -13.75 -0.94 1.68
C ASP A 15 -14.19 0.34 0.96
N PRO A 16 -14.99 1.21 1.62
CA PRO A 16 -15.50 2.40 0.97
C PRO A 16 -14.38 3.37 0.59
N TRP A 17 -13.19 3.23 1.20
CA TRP A 17 -12.05 4.11 1.00
C TRP A 17 -11.11 3.65 -0.13
N ALA A 18 -11.36 2.49 -0.74
CA ALA A 18 -10.44 1.93 -1.74
C ALA A 18 -10.14 2.89 -2.90
N ALA A 19 -11.15 3.56 -3.44
CA ALA A 19 -10.95 4.52 -4.54
C ALA A 19 -10.12 5.74 -4.09
N PHE A 20 -10.46 6.30 -2.91
CA PHE A 20 -9.73 7.43 -2.33
C PHE A 20 -8.28 7.07 -2.03
N ARG A 21 -8.02 5.89 -1.47
CA ARG A 21 -6.67 5.38 -1.22
C ARG A 21 -5.85 5.30 -2.49
N VAL A 22 -6.41 4.73 -3.56
CA VAL A 22 -5.70 4.64 -4.84
C VAL A 22 -5.43 6.04 -5.39
N GLN A 23 -6.39 6.97 -5.33
CA GLN A 23 -6.17 8.36 -5.72
C GLN A 23 -5.04 9.03 -4.90
N ALA A 24 -5.04 8.84 -3.58
CA ALA A 24 -4.02 9.37 -2.69
C ALA A 24 -2.64 8.80 -3.02
N LEU A 25 -2.54 7.49 -3.26
CA LEU A 25 -1.31 6.83 -3.67
C LEU A 25 -0.84 7.27 -5.07
N THR A 26 -1.76 7.59 -5.99
CA THR A 26 -1.39 8.13 -7.31
C THR A 26 -0.78 9.53 -7.27
N SER A 27 -0.86 10.24 -6.14
CA SER A 27 -0.11 11.49 -5.93
C SER A 27 1.39 11.26 -5.68
N VAL A 28 1.78 10.02 -5.36
CA VAL A 28 3.17 9.62 -5.03
C VAL A 28 3.75 8.71 -6.10
N PHE A 29 2.94 7.79 -6.60
CA PHE A 29 3.32 6.75 -7.56
C PHE A 29 2.48 6.86 -8.83
N THR A 30 3.05 6.48 -9.95
CA THR A 30 2.29 6.30 -11.19
C THR A 30 1.35 5.10 -11.05
N GLY A 31 0.28 5.08 -11.84
CA GLY A 31 -0.61 3.92 -11.89
C GLY A 31 0.10 2.62 -12.29
N ARG A 32 1.16 2.70 -13.10
CA ARG A 32 1.98 1.54 -13.45
C ARG A 32 2.76 0.98 -12.27
N GLU A 33 3.43 1.85 -11.50
CA GLU A 33 4.14 1.43 -10.29
C GLU A 33 3.19 0.80 -9.26
N LEU A 34 1.98 1.34 -9.11
CA LEU A 34 0.97 0.73 -8.23
C LEU A 34 0.48 -0.63 -8.73
N ALA A 35 0.34 -0.81 -10.05
CA ALA A 35 -0.02 -2.09 -10.63
C ALA A 35 1.09 -3.13 -10.41
N ASP A 36 2.34 -2.75 -10.65
CA ASP A 36 3.51 -3.61 -10.46
C ASP A 36 3.69 -3.99 -8.99
N PHE A 37 3.49 -3.03 -8.07
CA PHE A 37 3.53 -3.27 -6.63
C PHE A 37 2.42 -4.22 -6.16
N ALA A 38 1.19 -4.03 -6.64
CA ALA A 38 0.04 -4.86 -6.26
C ALA A 38 -0.04 -6.20 -7.04
N GLY A 39 0.86 -6.45 -8.00
CA GLY A 39 0.88 -7.68 -8.80
C GLY A 39 -0.32 -7.82 -9.74
N VAL A 40 -0.81 -6.73 -10.32
CA VAL A 40 -2.01 -6.70 -11.17
C VAL A 40 -1.72 -6.10 -12.55
N SER A 41 -2.73 -6.12 -13.45
CA SER A 41 -2.59 -5.50 -14.77
C SER A 41 -2.50 -3.96 -14.69
N PRO A 42 -1.79 -3.30 -15.63
CA PRO A 42 -1.61 -1.84 -15.62
C PRO A 42 -2.90 -1.01 -15.70
N SER A 43 -4.01 -1.61 -16.17
CA SER A 43 -5.31 -0.94 -16.26
C SER A 43 -6.08 -0.94 -14.93
N GLN A 44 -5.71 -1.78 -13.97
CA GLN A 44 -6.48 -1.95 -12.73
C GLN A 44 -6.48 -0.69 -11.85
N PRO A 45 -5.34 -0.01 -11.60
CA PRO A 45 -5.34 1.14 -10.70
C PRO A 45 -6.23 2.30 -11.15
N SER A 46 -6.37 2.55 -12.45
CA SER A 46 -7.28 3.58 -12.94
C SER A 46 -8.76 3.21 -12.75
N ARG A 47 -9.11 1.94 -12.91
CA ARG A 47 -10.47 1.45 -12.63
C ARG A 47 -10.81 1.51 -11.14
N TRP A 48 -9.83 1.23 -10.28
CA TRP A 48 -9.99 1.38 -8.83
C TRP A 48 -10.12 2.84 -8.39
N ALA A 49 -9.26 3.72 -8.90
CA ALA A 49 -9.29 5.16 -8.60
C ALA A 49 -10.61 5.81 -9.02
N SER A 50 -11.21 5.35 -10.13
CA SER A 50 -12.52 5.83 -10.60
C SER A 50 -13.70 5.13 -9.95
N GLY A 51 -13.48 4.11 -9.12
CA GLY A 51 -14.52 3.35 -8.44
C GLY A 51 -15.29 2.37 -9.32
N HIS A 52 -14.88 2.16 -10.58
CA HIS A 52 -15.49 1.18 -11.49
C HIS A 52 -15.23 -0.27 -11.06
N GLU A 53 -14.10 -0.49 -10.38
CA GLU A 53 -13.69 -1.79 -9.86
C GLU A 53 -13.12 -1.61 -8.45
N ARG A 54 -13.10 -2.69 -7.67
CA ARG A 54 -12.44 -2.69 -6.36
C ARG A 54 -11.18 -3.57 -6.41
N PRO A 55 -10.11 -3.21 -5.68
CA PRO A 55 -8.98 -4.11 -5.51
C PRO A 55 -9.46 -5.42 -4.87
N GLY A 56 -8.99 -6.56 -5.39
CA GLY A 56 -9.20 -7.85 -4.72
C GLY A 56 -8.47 -7.91 -3.37
N PRO A 57 -8.74 -8.91 -2.50
CA PRO A 57 -8.24 -8.94 -1.12
C PRO A 57 -6.73 -8.73 -0.97
N SER A 58 -5.92 -9.39 -1.80
CA SER A 58 -4.45 -9.25 -1.76
C SER A 58 -3.98 -7.86 -2.17
N ALA A 59 -4.55 -7.30 -3.24
CA ALA A 59 -4.22 -5.95 -3.70
C ALA A 59 -4.71 -4.90 -2.69
N ALA A 60 -5.88 -5.09 -2.10
CA ALA A 60 -6.41 -4.20 -1.07
C ALA A 60 -5.48 -4.15 0.16
N ALA A 61 -5.05 -5.30 0.67
CA ALA A 61 -4.10 -5.37 1.78
C ALA A 61 -2.78 -4.66 1.45
N ALA A 62 -2.18 -4.96 0.29
CA ALA A 62 -0.93 -4.32 -0.14
C ALA A 62 -1.07 -2.80 -0.25
N LEU A 63 -2.17 -2.30 -0.82
CA LEU A 63 -2.43 -0.87 -0.95
C LEU A 63 -2.64 -0.19 0.40
N ILE A 64 -3.32 -0.84 1.36
CA ILE A 64 -3.50 -0.35 2.73
C ILE A 64 -2.13 -0.21 3.41
N ASP A 65 -1.27 -1.22 3.30
CA ASP A 65 0.05 -1.19 3.88
C ASP A 65 0.90 -0.07 3.26
N LEU A 66 0.90 0.06 1.93
CA LEU A 66 1.62 1.13 1.24
C LEU A 66 1.10 2.52 1.63
N GLU A 67 -0.22 2.72 1.71
CA GLU A 67 -0.82 3.98 2.18
C GLU A 67 -0.35 4.30 3.60
N HIS A 68 -0.31 3.31 4.48
CA HIS A 68 0.12 3.52 5.85
C HIS A 68 1.59 3.95 5.94
N ILE A 69 2.48 3.33 5.17
CA ILE A 69 3.89 3.74 5.09
C ILE A 69 4.01 5.17 4.52
N VAL A 70 3.29 5.48 3.45
CA VAL A 70 3.26 6.84 2.86
C VAL A 70 2.74 7.86 3.87
N ALA A 71 1.68 7.55 4.62
CA ALA A 71 1.14 8.44 5.63
C ALA A 71 2.17 8.72 6.74
N ARG A 72 2.86 7.69 7.25
CA ARG A 72 3.87 7.86 8.32
C ARG A 72 5.10 8.64 7.85
N THR A 73 5.61 8.36 6.66
CA THR A 73 6.73 9.14 6.09
C THR A 73 6.38 10.62 5.95
N ARG A 74 5.14 10.94 5.55
CA ARG A 74 4.65 12.33 5.48
C ARG A 74 4.54 13.00 6.84
N LEU A 75 4.19 12.26 7.88
CA LEU A 75 4.14 12.80 9.26
C LEU A 75 5.52 13.16 9.79
N ILE A 76 6.56 12.40 9.42
CA ILE A 76 7.93 12.62 9.93
C ILE A 76 8.64 13.72 9.12
N TRP A 77 8.52 13.70 7.79
CA TRP A 77 9.36 14.53 6.91
C TRP A 77 8.60 15.42 5.93
N GLY A 78 7.27 15.39 5.94
CA GLY A 78 6.44 16.21 5.05
C GLY A 78 6.05 15.52 3.73
N PRO A 79 5.24 16.19 2.89
CA PRO A 79 4.47 15.57 1.79
C PRO A 79 5.35 14.91 0.71
N ASP A 80 6.50 15.49 0.41
CA ASP A 80 7.36 15.09 -0.71
C ASP A 80 8.35 13.98 -0.33
N ALA A 81 8.56 13.73 0.96
CA ALA A 81 9.56 12.78 1.45
C ALA A 81 9.16 11.32 1.23
N ALA A 82 7.86 11.04 1.13
CA ALA A 82 7.34 9.68 1.04
C ALA A 82 7.93 8.89 -0.13
N ARG A 83 7.94 9.49 -1.34
CA ARG A 83 8.52 8.84 -2.52
C ARG A 83 10.00 8.56 -2.30
N VAL A 84 10.76 9.59 -1.91
CA VAL A 84 12.20 9.49 -1.75
C VAL A 84 12.56 8.40 -0.75
N TRP A 85 11.93 8.39 0.43
CA TRP A 85 12.22 7.40 1.47
C TRP A 85 11.87 5.98 1.01
N VAL A 86 10.66 5.78 0.45
CA VAL A 86 10.16 4.45 0.06
C VAL A 86 10.96 3.84 -1.10
N THR A 87 11.58 4.66 -1.96
CA THR A 87 12.35 4.23 -3.13
C THR A 87 13.87 4.44 -3.00
N SER A 88 14.39 4.70 -1.80
CA SER A 88 15.84 4.84 -1.56
C SER A 88 16.38 3.70 -0.69
N PRO A 89 17.66 3.32 -0.83
CA PRO A 89 18.31 2.36 0.06
C PRO A 89 18.18 2.79 1.53
N ASN A 90 17.70 1.90 2.39
CA ASN A 90 17.51 2.18 3.81
C ASN A 90 18.49 1.38 4.69
N VAL A 91 19.16 2.04 5.62
CA VAL A 91 20.19 1.43 6.49
C VAL A 91 19.62 0.37 7.44
N TYR A 92 18.42 0.60 8.00
CA TYR A 92 17.75 -0.36 8.88
C TYR A 92 17.27 -1.61 8.12
N LEU A 93 17.16 -1.52 6.78
CA LEU A 93 16.82 -2.62 5.89
C LEU A 93 18.04 -3.23 5.19
N GLY A 94 19.25 -2.96 5.67
CA GLY A 94 20.48 -3.51 5.09
C GLY A 94 20.78 -3.00 3.67
N GLY A 95 20.35 -1.79 3.35
CA GLY A 95 20.51 -1.18 2.02
C GLY A 95 19.40 -1.55 1.02
N ALA A 96 18.42 -2.37 1.41
CA ALA A 96 17.27 -2.64 0.56
C ALA A 96 16.35 -1.41 0.42
N LEU A 97 15.56 -1.38 -0.66
CA LEU A 97 14.52 -0.38 -0.85
C LEU A 97 13.29 -0.75 0.00
N PRO A 98 12.72 0.17 0.80
CA PRO A 98 11.52 -0.11 1.58
C PRO A 98 10.35 -0.64 0.76
N ILE A 99 10.15 -0.18 -0.48
CA ILE A 99 9.08 -0.67 -1.35
C ILE A 99 9.23 -2.15 -1.74
N ASP A 100 10.47 -2.60 -1.93
CA ASP A 100 10.75 -4.00 -2.27
C ASP A 100 10.55 -4.89 -1.05
N VAL A 101 11.04 -4.46 0.12
CA VAL A 101 10.80 -5.17 1.39
C VAL A 101 9.30 -5.24 1.68
N LEU A 102 8.57 -4.14 1.50
CA LEU A 102 7.11 -4.11 1.69
C LEU A 102 6.40 -5.13 0.79
N ARG A 103 6.82 -5.23 -0.48
CA ARG A 103 6.23 -6.15 -1.45
C ARG A 103 6.56 -7.62 -1.14
N MET A 104 7.78 -7.91 -0.69
CA MET A 104 8.27 -9.28 -0.50
C MET A 104 7.92 -9.84 0.89
N ASP A 105 8.09 -9.02 1.93
CA ASP A 105 8.08 -9.45 3.33
C ASP A 105 6.89 -8.86 4.12
N GLY A 106 6.14 -7.92 3.51
CA GLY A 106 5.06 -7.18 4.17
C GLY A 106 5.56 -5.98 5.00
N PRO A 107 4.66 -5.33 5.74
CA PRO A 107 4.93 -4.01 6.31
C PRO A 107 5.80 -4.04 7.57
N SER A 108 5.84 -5.15 8.33
CA SER A 108 6.48 -5.23 9.66
C SER A 108 7.87 -4.62 9.70
N ARG A 109 8.77 -5.10 8.83
CA ARG A 109 10.16 -4.65 8.81
C ARG A 109 10.31 -3.19 8.37
N VAL A 110 9.43 -2.74 7.47
CA VAL A 110 9.38 -1.34 7.01
C VAL A 110 8.84 -0.43 8.12
N LEU A 111 7.92 -0.93 8.95
CA LEU A 111 7.43 -0.21 10.12
C LEU A 111 8.52 -0.03 11.17
N GLU A 112 9.28 -1.09 11.47
CA GLU A 112 10.42 -1.05 12.38
C GLU A 112 11.50 -0.08 11.90
N ALA A 113 11.80 -0.06 10.60
CA ALA A 113 12.73 0.92 10.03
C ALA A 113 12.24 2.36 10.23
N LEU A 114 10.95 2.64 10.02
CA LEU A 114 10.37 3.98 10.27
C LEU A 114 10.43 4.38 11.75
N ASP A 115 10.23 3.43 12.65
CA ASP A 115 10.35 3.70 14.08
C ASP A 115 11.81 4.02 14.43
N GLY A 116 12.78 3.28 13.89
CA GLY A 116 14.21 3.55 14.07
C GLY A 116 14.64 4.96 13.61
N GLU A 117 14.07 5.44 12.51
CA GLU A 117 14.29 6.81 12.02
C GLU A 117 13.66 7.87 12.93
N MET A 118 12.43 7.64 13.42
CA MET A 118 11.69 8.58 14.28
C MET A 118 12.34 8.77 15.64
N TRP A 119 12.81 7.68 16.24
CA TRP A 119 13.44 7.70 17.56
C TRP A 119 14.93 8.02 17.51
N GLY A 120 15.47 8.29 16.31
CA GLY A 120 16.84 8.69 16.10
C GLY A 120 17.82 7.65 16.61
N GLY A 121 17.87 6.48 15.97
CA GLY A 121 18.93 5.47 16.11
C GLY A 121 19.61 5.46 17.48
N ALA A 122 18.92 4.95 18.50
CA ALA A 122 19.55 4.69 19.79
C ALA A 122 20.54 3.51 19.64
N ALA A 123 21.75 3.82 19.18
CA ALA A 123 22.93 2.98 19.26
C ALA A 123 24.11 3.85 19.74
#